data_AF-A0A9K3DD26-F1
#
_entry.id   AF-A0A9K3DD26-F1
#
_cell.length_a   1.000
_cell.length_b   1.000
_cell.length_c   1.000
_cell.angle_alpha   90.00
_cell.angle_beta   90.00
_cell.angle_gamma   90.00
#
_symmetry.space_group_name_H-M   'P 1'
#
loop_
_entity.id
_entity.type
_entity.pdbx_description
1 polymer ?
#
loop_
_entity_poly.entity_id
_entity_poly.type
_entity_poly.pdbx_seq_one_letter_code
_entity_poly.pdbx_strand_id
1 'polypeptide(L)' 'MTELSPADFTRRGLVKKIRGTIPSARVSQAFGKRALYACRGIFNEVLSDVYIETDHSKGP' A
#
# COMPACT_ATOMS: atom_id res chain seq x y z
N MET A 1 -10.61 27.92 13.92
CA MET A 1 -9.15 28.04 13.67
C MET A 1 -8.83 27.05 12.57
N THR A 2 -8.94 27.47 11.31
CA THR A 2 -8.86 26.53 10.17
C THR A 2 -8.13 27.20 9.02
N GLU A 3 -6.90 27.63 9.25
CA GLU A 3 -6.02 28.05 8.17
C GLU A 3 -4.96 26.97 7.96
N LEU A 4 -4.87 26.49 6.71
CA LEU A 4 -3.87 25.52 6.29
C LEU A 4 -2.53 26.23 6.12
N SER A 5 -1.48 25.65 6.70
CA SER A 5 -0.12 26.14 6.48
C SER A 5 0.33 25.85 5.03
N PRO A 6 1.08 26.77 4.40
CA PRO A 6 1.63 26.52 3.08
C PRO A 6 2.64 25.36 3.13
N ALA A 7 2.50 24.41 2.21
CA ALA A 7 3.39 23.27 2.07
C ALA A 7 4.35 23.48 0.88
N ASP A 8 5.65 23.30 1.11
CA ASP A 8 6.69 23.34 0.08
C ASP A 8 7.01 21.92 -0.42
N PHE A 9 6.76 21.67 -1.70
CA PHE A 9 6.99 20.38 -2.37
C PHE A 9 8.22 20.37 -3.29
N THR A 10 9.04 21.43 -3.27
CA THR A 10 10.19 21.57 -4.19
C THR A 10 11.34 20.61 -3.88
N ARG A 11 11.45 20.13 -2.63
CA ARG A 11 12.51 19.20 -2.21
C ARG A 11 12.03 17.75 -2.20
N ARG A 12 12.72 16.90 -2.96
CA ARG A 12 12.57 15.45 -2.86
C ARG A 12 13.29 14.93 -1.62
N GLY A 13 12.61 14.07 -0.86
CA GLY A 13 13.17 13.33 0.26
C GLY A 13 13.42 11.86 -0.07
N LEU A 14 13.99 11.13 0.89
CA LEU A 14 14.15 9.67 0.81
C LEU A 14 12.83 8.96 1.16
N VAL A 15 12.47 7.93 0.38
CA VAL A 15 11.32 7.07 0.69
C VAL A 15 11.68 6.17 1.86
N LYS A 16 10.98 6.32 2.99
CA LYS A 16 11.25 5.56 4.22
C LYS A 16 10.63 4.18 4.24
N LYS A 17 9.42 4.04 3.69
CA LYS A 17 8.61 2.82 3.78
C LYS A 17 7.51 2.81 2.74
N ILE A 18 7.08 1.61 2.35
CA ILE A 18 5.92 1.41 1.47
C ILE A 18 4.79 0.80 2.31
N ARG A 19 3.60 1.43 2.22
CA ARG A 19 2.37 0.98 2.86
C ARG A 19 1.28 0.90 1.82
N GLY A 20 0.42 -0.11 1.91
CA GLY A 20 -0.70 -0.25 0.99
C GLY A 20 -1.75 -1.23 1.49
N THR A 21 -2.88 -1.27 0.79
CA THR A 21 -3.98 -2.19 1.07
C THR A 21 -4.45 -2.81 -0.23
N ILE A 22 -4.66 -4.12 -0.24
CA ILE A 22 -5.23 -4.87 -1.37
C ILE A 22 -6.68 -5.17 -1.02
N PRO A 23 -7.65 -4.43 -1.59
CA PRO A 23 -9.06 -4.73 -1.43
C PRO A 23 -9.43 -5.93 -2.30
N SER A 24 -10.22 -6.84 -1.75
CA SER A 24 -10.71 -8.02 -2.45
C SER A 24 -12.15 -8.30 -2.03
N ALA A 25 -13.09 -8.07 -2.95
CA ALA A 25 -14.52 -8.25 -2.69
C ALA A 25 -15.11 -9.34 -3.59
N ARG A 26 -15.96 -10.22 -3.05
CA ARG A 26 -16.68 -11.29 -3.79
C ARG A 26 -15.76 -12.22 -4.59
N VAL A 27 -14.51 -12.36 -4.14
CA VAL A 27 -13.51 -13.26 -4.71
C VAL A 27 -12.94 -14.16 -3.62
N SER A 28 -12.22 -15.21 -4.00
CA SER A 28 -11.47 -16.00 -3.02
C SER A 28 -10.38 -15.16 -2.37
N GLN A 29 -10.11 -15.39 -1.07
CA GLN A 29 -8.98 -14.80 -0.35
C GLN A 29 -7.62 -15.09 -1.03
N ALA A 30 -7.54 -16.18 -1.79
CA ALA A 30 -6.36 -16.51 -2.58
C ALA A 30 -6.01 -15.44 -3.62
N PHE A 31 -7.00 -14.66 -4.09
CA PHE A 31 -6.74 -13.53 -4.99
C PHE A 31 -5.87 -12.46 -4.31
N GLY A 32 -6.29 -11.98 -3.12
CA GLY A 32 -5.55 -10.98 -2.37
C GLY A 32 -4.14 -11.45 -1.99
N LYS A 33 -3.99 -12.73 -1.60
CA LYS A 33 -2.68 -13.32 -1.31
C LYS A 33 -1.76 -13.35 -2.53
N ARG A 34 -2.25 -13.74 -3.70
CA ARG A 34 -1.44 -13.74 -4.94
C ARG A 34 -0.98 -12.33 -5.32
N ALA A 35 -1.87 -11.35 -5.21
CA ALA A 35 -1.52 -9.95 -5.42
C ALA A 35 -0.45 -9.47 -4.41
N LEU A 36 -0.58 -9.85 -3.13
CA LEU A 36 0.42 -9.53 -2.10
C LEU A 36 1.81 -10.09 -2.45
N TYR A 37 1.89 -11.34 -2.91
CA TYR A 37 3.16 -11.94 -3.32
C TYR A 37 3.78 -11.23 -4.53
N ALA A 38 2.98 -10.90 -5.55
CA ALA A 38 3.45 -10.15 -6.71
C ALA A 38 3.98 -8.76 -6.31
N CYS A 39 3.22 -8.01 -5.49
CA CYS A 39 3.62 -6.70 -5.01
C CYS A 39 4.93 -6.76 -4.21
N ARG A 40 5.05 -7.71 -3.27
CA ARG A 40 6.28 -7.87 -2.48
C ARG A 40 7.45 -8.29 -3.34
N GLY A 41 7.24 -9.12 -4.37
CA GLY A 41 8.28 -9.50 -5.32
C GLY A 41 8.92 -8.28 -5.98
N ILE A 42 8.11 -7.31 -6.41
CA ILE A 42 8.59 -6.08 -7.06
C ILE A 42 9.17 -5.10 -6.03
N PHE A 43 8.43 -4.80 -4.96
CA PHE A 43 8.82 -3.72 -4.04
C PHE A 43 10.04 -4.06 -3.18
N ASN A 44 10.25 -5.34 -2.86
CA ASN A 44 11.41 -5.76 -2.08
C ASN A 44 12.74 -5.53 -2.82
N GLU A 45 12.74 -5.36 -4.14
CA GLU A 45 13.94 -5.00 -4.92
C GLU A 45 14.41 -3.56 -4.64
N VAL A 46 13.48 -2.69 -4.21
CA VAL A 46 13.73 -1.26 -4.01
C VAL A 46 13.82 -0.88 -2.54
N LEU A 47 13.01 -1.51 -1.68
CA LEU A 47 12.97 -1.23 -0.24
C LEU A 47 12.49 -2.47 0.54
N SER A 48 13.08 -2.72 1.71
CA SER A 48 12.70 -3.85 2.56
C SER A 48 11.52 -3.57 3.49
N ASP A 49 11.30 -2.31 3.91
CA ASP A 49 10.16 -1.90 4.76
C ASP A 49 8.89 -1.73 3.92
N VAL A 50 8.34 -2.87 3.48
CA VAL A 50 7.09 -2.98 2.71
C VAL A 50 6.06 -3.73 3.54
N TYR A 51 4.97 -3.06 3.89
CA TYR A 51 3.82 -3.66 4.56
C TYR A 51 2.56 -3.38 3.76
N ILE A 52 1.90 -4.45 3.31
CA ILE A 52 0.67 -4.36 2.53
C ILE A 52 -0.38 -5.22 3.22
N GLU A 53 -1.50 -4.60 3.58
CA GLU A 53 -2.65 -5.25 4.19
C GLU A 53 -3.53 -5.89 3.11
N THR A 54 -4.15 -7.03 3.41
CA THR A 54 -5.17 -7.63 2.54
C THR A 54 -6.53 -7.45 3.18
N ASP A 55 -7.34 -6.56 2.60
CA ASP A 55 -8.74 -6.39 3.00
C ASP A 55 -9.60 -7.33 2.15
N HIS A 56 -10.21 -8.32 2.79
CA HIS A 56 -11.10 -9.27 2.12
C HIS A 56 -12.52 -9.12 2.63
N SER A 57 -13.42 -8.76 1.71
CA SER A 57 -14.85 -8.72 1.94
C SER A 57 -15.53 -9.84 1.16
N LYS A 58 -16.28 -10.69 1.87
CA LYS A 58 -17.10 -11.73 1.23
C LYS A 58 -18.30 -11.17 0.46
N GLY A 59 -18.57 -9.86 0.56
CA GLY A 59 -19.86 -9.28 0.16
C GLY A 59 -20.95 -9.59 1.21
N PRO A 60 -22.13 -8.96 1.10
CA PRO A 60 -23.31 -9.35 1.88
C PRO A 60 -23.75 -10.79 1.56
#